data_AF-A0A4Z2AZ87-F1
#
_entry.id   AF-A0A4Z2AZ87-F1
#
_cell.length_a   1.000
_cell.length_b   1.000
_cell.length_c   1.000
_cell.angle_alpha   90.00
_cell.angle_beta   90.00
_cell.angle_gamma   90.00
#
_symmetry.space_group_name_H-M   'P 1'
#
loop_
_entity.id
_entity.type
_entity.pdbx_description
1 polymer ?
#
loop_
_entity_poly.entity_id
_entity_poly.type
_entity_poly.pdbx_seq_one_letter_code
_entity_poly.pdbx_strand_id
1 'polypeptide(L)'
;MKSMFRQVFLHWLLCSCTTQVLGVLIQTAPGTSTNGVIVTELNKTVSLVCHINGSSYQDENLVWLRNGATISLKEGNTEGRSSVCITPVIQADNGATFTCYLSKNSSLRDSITLNVTYGPQLSGSEEITVEKEEALVLQCDIWANPPVQSVSWTFNNTNVDLEATGLLETTDGFNTKLSNGRAVKSLHEGTYECSAIHAIYGRHTKTFYVTVTEKTFKFPLFPMIAGLVVVFLTILLAIIARCQRIMKCFQ
;
A
#
# COMPACT_ATOMS: atom_id res chain seq x y z
N MET A 1 -13.94 48.87 -70.24
CA MET A 1 -14.80 49.70 -69.35
C MET A 1 -15.86 48.79 -68.75
N LYS A 2 -15.87 48.65 -67.40
CA LYS A 2 -16.85 47.96 -66.52
C LYS A 2 -16.82 46.41 -66.57
N SER A 3 -16.33 45.69 -65.55
CA SER A 3 -16.67 45.61 -64.11
C SER A 3 -17.86 44.66 -63.82
N MET A 4 -17.52 43.56 -63.13
CA MET A 4 -18.17 42.99 -61.93
C MET A 4 -19.66 42.61 -61.98
N PHE A 5 -19.95 41.31 -61.76
CA PHE A 5 -20.74 40.73 -60.66
C PHE A 5 -21.03 39.26 -61.00
N ARG A 6 -20.25 38.28 -60.51
CA ARG A 6 -20.40 37.61 -59.20
C ARG A 6 -21.86 37.20 -58.91
N GLN A 7 -22.25 36.02 -59.40
CA GLN A 7 -23.34 35.26 -58.80
C GLN A 7 -23.02 33.76 -58.81
N VAL A 8 -21.90 33.43 -58.16
CA VAL A 8 -21.68 32.12 -57.54
C VAL A 8 -22.61 32.08 -56.33
N PHE A 9 -23.82 31.57 -56.51
CA PHE A 9 -24.83 31.48 -55.46
C PHE A 9 -25.56 30.13 -55.55
N LEU A 10 -24.78 29.06 -55.56
CA LEU A 10 -25.27 27.70 -55.30
C LEU A 10 -24.03 26.92 -54.88
N HIS A 11 -24.10 26.17 -53.79
CA HIS A 11 -22.98 25.74 -52.92
C HIS A 11 -22.67 26.81 -51.86
N TRP A 12 -23.46 26.80 -50.78
CA TRP A 12 -23.00 27.07 -49.40
C TRP A 12 -24.19 26.87 -48.46
N LEU A 13 -24.70 25.63 -48.42
CA LEU A 13 -25.58 25.14 -47.36
C LEU A 13 -25.18 23.69 -47.05
N LEU A 14 -23.89 23.46 -46.82
CA LEU A 14 -23.49 22.36 -45.94
C LEU A 14 -23.78 22.86 -44.52
N CYS A 15 -25.03 22.69 -44.12
CA CYS A 15 -25.43 22.78 -42.73
C CYS A 15 -24.66 21.68 -42.02
N SER A 16 -23.51 22.03 -41.42
CA SER A 16 -22.83 21.16 -40.47
C SER A 16 -23.77 21.03 -39.27
N CYS A 17 -24.71 20.08 -39.38
CA CYS A 17 -25.43 19.55 -38.24
C CYS A 17 -24.35 18.95 -37.33
N THR A 18 -23.85 19.76 -36.42
CA THR A 18 -23.13 19.27 -35.26
C THR A 18 -24.19 18.50 -34.48
N THR A 19 -24.31 17.21 -34.75
CA THR A 19 -25.07 16.30 -33.90
C THR A 19 -24.41 16.40 -32.53
N GLN A 20 -24.96 17.23 -31.65
CA GLN A 20 -24.56 17.24 -30.25
C GLN A 20 -24.83 15.83 -29.76
N VAL A 21 -23.76 15.08 -29.51
CA VAL A 21 -23.85 13.72 -29.03
C VAL A 21 -24.52 13.79 -27.65
N LEU A 22 -25.77 13.32 -27.61
CA LEU A 22 -26.50 13.16 -26.37
C LEU A 22 -25.76 12.14 -25.52
N GLY A 23 -25.30 12.53 -24.34
CA GLY A 23 -24.43 11.67 -23.54
C GLY A 23 -24.28 12.13 -22.10
N VAL A 24 -23.99 11.19 -21.22
CA VAL A 24 -23.53 11.46 -19.86
C VAL A 24 -22.04 11.77 -19.94
N LEU A 25 -21.57 12.79 -19.21
CA LEU A 25 -20.17 13.22 -19.21
C LEU A 25 -19.68 13.48 -17.78
N ILE A 26 -18.51 12.95 -17.45
CA ILE A 26 -17.80 13.20 -16.20
C ILE A 26 -16.72 14.26 -16.44
N GLN A 27 -16.77 15.31 -15.64
CA GLN A 27 -15.75 16.34 -15.53
C GLN A 27 -14.98 16.16 -14.22
N THR A 28 -13.69 16.48 -14.23
CA THR A 28 -12.83 16.37 -13.06
C THR A 28 -12.40 17.74 -12.55
N ALA A 29 -12.20 17.86 -11.24
CA ALA A 29 -11.57 19.03 -10.63
C ALA A 29 -10.73 18.61 -9.41
N PRO A 30 -9.43 18.99 -9.33
CA PRO A 30 -8.64 19.69 -10.34
C PRO A 30 -8.25 18.79 -11.52
N GLY A 31 -7.85 19.40 -12.63
CA GLY A 31 -7.32 18.70 -13.81
C GLY A 31 -8.38 18.18 -14.78
N THR A 32 -7.91 17.55 -15.85
CA THR A 32 -8.74 16.97 -16.91
C THR A 32 -8.37 15.52 -17.11
N SER A 33 -9.38 14.65 -17.29
CA SER A 33 -9.14 13.26 -17.66
C SER A 33 -8.56 13.16 -19.07
N THR A 34 -7.54 12.31 -19.25
CA THR A 34 -7.02 11.96 -20.58
C THR A 34 -7.35 10.49 -20.83
N ASN A 35 -8.07 10.19 -21.91
CA ASN A 35 -8.53 8.83 -22.25
C ASN A 35 -9.24 8.11 -21.09
N GLY A 36 -10.08 8.83 -20.32
CA GLY A 36 -10.80 8.27 -19.17
C GLY A 36 -9.93 7.99 -17.95
N VAL A 37 -8.73 8.55 -17.86
CA VAL A 37 -7.84 8.41 -16.69
C VAL A 37 -7.53 9.79 -16.10
N ILE A 38 -7.62 9.91 -14.78
CA ILE A 38 -7.14 11.08 -14.03
C ILE A 38 -5.94 10.70 -13.18
N VAL A 39 -4.85 11.46 -13.33
CA VAL A 39 -3.65 11.32 -12.49
C VAL A 39 -3.79 12.25 -11.29
N THR A 40 -3.55 11.72 -10.09
CA THR A 40 -3.60 12.47 -8.82
C THR A 40 -2.59 11.92 -7.83
N GLU A 41 -2.39 12.60 -6.70
CA GLU A 41 -1.45 12.21 -5.64
C GLU A 41 -2.19 11.88 -4.34
N LEU A 42 -1.49 11.23 -3.41
CA LEU A 42 -2.01 10.98 -2.06
C LEU A 42 -2.37 12.28 -1.33
N ASN A 43 -3.36 12.19 -0.45
CA ASN A 43 -3.85 13.29 0.39
C ASN A 43 -4.41 14.49 -0.38
N LYS A 44 -4.57 14.38 -1.71
CA LYS A 44 -5.30 15.35 -2.51
C LYS A 44 -6.80 15.09 -2.44
N THR A 45 -7.57 16.01 -3.02
CA THR A 45 -9.01 15.86 -3.21
C THR A 45 -9.31 15.92 -4.70
N VAL A 46 -10.11 14.96 -5.19
CA VAL A 46 -10.59 14.94 -6.57
C VAL A 46 -12.11 14.97 -6.54
N SER A 47 -12.71 15.93 -7.22
CA SER A 47 -14.15 16.03 -7.46
C SER A 47 -14.47 15.54 -8.86
N LEU A 48 -15.41 14.61 -8.97
CA LEU A 48 -15.97 14.13 -10.23
C LEU A 48 -17.38 14.68 -10.36
N VAL A 49 -17.66 15.40 -11.43
CA VAL A 49 -18.96 16.02 -11.71
C VAL A 49 -19.53 15.42 -12.97
N CYS A 50 -20.61 14.68 -12.80
CA CYS A 50 -21.37 14.09 -13.88
C CYS A 50 -22.52 15.01 -14.28
N HIS A 51 -22.70 15.19 -15.58
CA HIS A 51 -23.82 15.96 -16.13
C HIS A 51 -24.29 15.34 -17.44
N ILE A 52 -25.53 15.63 -17.80
CA ILE A 52 -26.13 15.17 -19.06
C ILE A 52 -25.95 16.26 -20.11
N ASN A 53 -25.30 15.92 -21.21
CA ASN A 53 -25.21 16.79 -22.37
C ASN A 53 -26.50 16.68 -23.18
N GLY A 54 -27.43 17.62 -22.96
CA GLY A 54 -28.73 17.69 -23.64
C GLY A 54 -29.82 18.27 -22.73
N SER A 55 -30.61 19.20 -23.26
CA SER A 55 -31.64 19.93 -22.49
C SER A 55 -32.87 19.11 -22.10
N SER A 56 -33.07 17.94 -22.70
CA SER A 56 -34.27 17.11 -22.54
C SER A 56 -34.29 16.21 -21.30
N TYR A 57 -33.21 16.20 -20.49
CA TYR A 57 -33.04 15.25 -19.37
C TYR A 57 -32.53 15.92 -18.08
N GLN A 58 -32.73 17.24 -17.92
CA GLN A 58 -32.21 17.96 -16.76
C GLN A 58 -32.83 17.53 -15.42
N ASP A 59 -34.04 16.96 -15.45
CA ASP A 59 -34.75 16.46 -14.25
C ASP A 59 -34.55 14.95 -14.03
N GLU A 60 -33.71 14.30 -14.84
CA GLU A 60 -33.49 12.86 -14.72
C GLU A 60 -32.39 12.53 -13.71
N ASN A 61 -32.57 11.39 -13.03
CA ASN A 61 -31.66 10.94 -11.99
C ASN A 61 -30.42 10.23 -12.56
N LEU A 62 -29.26 10.60 -12.02
CA LEU A 62 -27.95 10.01 -12.26
C LEU A 62 -27.60 9.03 -11.14
N VAL A 63 -26.90 7.96 -11.50
CA VAL A 63 -26.39 6.95 -10.57
C VAL A 63 -24.88 6.86 -10.70
N TRP A 64 -24.21 6.78 -9.55
CA TRP A 64 -22.76 6.59 -9.48
C TRP A 64 -22.39 5.18 -9.00
N LEU A 65 -21.39 4.60 -9.63
CA LEU A 65 -20.72 3.37 -9.20
C LEU A 65 -19.25 3.66 -8.91
N ARG A 66 -18.70 2.99 -7.89
CA ARG A 66 -17.26 2.85 -7.65
C ARG A 66 -16.91 1.37 -7.74
N ASN A 67 -16.05 1.00 -8.69
CA ASN A 67 -15.69 -0.39 -8.98
C ASN A 67 -16.92 -1.30 -9.17
N GLY A 68 -17.95 -0.77 -9.84
CA GLY A 68 -19.23 -1.45 -10.07
C GLY A 68 -20.22 -1.42 -8.90
N ALA A 69 -19.82 -1.00 -7.70
CA ALA A 69 -20.71 -0.91 -6.54
C ALA A 69 -21.36 0.48 -6.45
N THR A 70 -22.67 0.53 -6.17
CA THR A 70 -23.43 1.78 -6.10
C THR A 70 -22.98 2.66 -4.94
N ILE A 71 -22.77 3.96 -5.23
CA ILE A 71 -22.46 4.98 -4.24
C ILE A 71 -23.78 5.56 -3.70
N SER A 72 -23.93 5.62 -2.38
CA SER A 72 -25.07 6.30 -1.75
C SER A 72 -24.86 7.82 -1.83
N LEU A 73 -25.69 8.49 -2.64
CA LEU A 73 -25.63 9.93 -2.84
C LEU A 73 -26.46 10.64 -1.79
N LYS A 74 -26.07 11.87 -1.45
CA LYS A 74 -26.88 12.77 -0.62
C LYS A 74 -28.14 13.19 -1.37
N GLU A 75 -29.20 13.48 -0.63
CA GLU A 75 -30.44 14.03 -1.19
C GLU A 75 -30.17 15.29 -2.04
N GLY A 76 -30.80 15.39 -3.20
CA GLY A 76 -30.59 16.47 -4.17
C GLY A 76 -29.34 16.35 -5.05
N ASN A 77 -28.48 15.36 -4.84
CA ASN A 77 -27.27 15.13 -5.67
C ASN A 77 -27.48 14.05 -6.75
N THR A 78 -28.66 14.04 -7.39
CA THR A 78 -29.02 13.05 -8.41
C THR A 78 -29.55 13.66 -9.70
N GLU A 79 -30.17 14.83 -9.68
CA GLU A 79 -30.97 15.37 -10.79
C GLU A 79 -30.11 16.20 -11.76
N GLY A 80 -29.94 15.72 -13.00
CA GLY A 80 -29.31 16.42 -14.13
C GLY A 80 -27.81 16.68 -14.02
N ARG A 81 -27.31 16.89 -12.80
CA ARG A 81 -25.92 17.15 -12.43
C ARG A 81 -25.66 16.56 -11.05
N SER A 82 -24.71 15.63 -10.96
CA SER A 82 -24.37 14.92 -9.72
C SER A 82 -22.86 14.90 -9.54
N SER A 83 -22.37 15.07 -8.30
CA SER A 83 -20.94 15.06 -8.00
C SER A 83 -20.54 14.09 -6.89
N VAL A 84 -19.35 13.53 -7.00
CA VAL A 84 -18.73 12.72 -5.94
C VAL A 84 -17.32 13.23 -5.68
N CYS A 85 -16.91 13.22 -4.42
CA CYS A 85 -15.60 13.69 -3.99
C CYS A 85 -14.80 12.52 -3.39
N ILE A 86 -13.57 12.37 -3.85
CA ILE A 86 -12.57 11.46 -3.28
C ILE A 86 -11.68 12.32 -2.38
N THR A 87 -11.79 12.15 -1.06
CA THR A 87 -11.01 12.92 -0.08
C THR A 87 -10.84 12.17 1.25
N PRO A 88 -9.61 12.04 1.78
CA PRO A 88 -8.36 12.19 1.04
C PRO A 88 -8.21 11.06 0.00
N VAL A 89 -7.50 11.33 -1.10
CA VAL A 89 -7.04 10.27 -2.00
C VAL A 89 -6.03 9.38 -1.27
N ILE A 90 -6.27 8.07 -1.27
CA ILE A 90 -5.43 7.05 -0.63
C ILE A 90 -4.90 6.04 -1.65
N GLN A 91 -3.94 5.21 -1.23
CA GLN A 91 -3.31 4.21 -2.09
C GLN A 91 -4.33 3.22 -2.70
N ALA A 92 -5.36 2.83 -1.95
CA ALA A 92 -6.41 1.94 -2.40
C ALA A 92 -7.35 2.55 -3.47
N ASP A 93 -7.28 3.86 -3.71
CA ASP A 93 -7.99 4.51 -4.82
C ASP A 93 -7.28 4.30 -6.16
N ASN A 94 -6.02 3.84 -6.18
CA ASN A 94 -5.30 3.57 -7.41
C ASN A 94 -5.99 2.48 -8.23
N GLY A 95 -6.30 2.77 -9.49
CA GLY A 95 -7.04 1.88 -10.38
C GLY A 95 -8.55 1.84 -10.11
N ALA A 96 -9.07 2.62 -9.14
CA ALA A 96 -10.50 2.68 -8.90
C ALA A 96 -11.22 3.35 -10.07
N THR A 97 -12.27 2.71 -10.57
CA THR A 97 -13.11 3.23 -11.66
C THR A 97 -14.42 3.76 -11.11
N PHE A 98 -14.74 5.00 -11.48
CA PHE A 98 -16.00 5.67 -11.19
C PHE A 98 -16.82 5.74 -12.47
N THR A 99 -18.04 5.22 -12.41
CA THR A 99 -18.98 5.22 -13.53
C THR A 99 -20.20 6.03 -13.14
N CYS A 100 -20.59 6.97 -14.00
CA CYS A 100 -21.87 7.67 -13.89
C CYS A 100 -22.77 7.25 -15.04
N TYR A 101 -24.04 6.98 -14.78
CA TYR A 101 -25.02 6.65 -15.81
C TYR A 101 -26.41 7.21 -15.52
N LEU A 102 -27.22 7.32 -16.57
CA LEU A 102 -28.61 7.76 -16.45
C LEU A 102 -29.48 6.62 -15.90
N SER A 103 -30.20 6.85 -14.81
CA SER A 103 -31.02 5.83 -14.12
C SER A 103 -32.01 5.13 -15.06
N LYS A 104 -32.69 5.89 -15.93
CA LYS A 104 -33.66 5.35 -16.90
C LYS A 104 -33.03 4.70 -18.13
N ASN A 105 -31.76 4.97 -18.41
CA ASN A 105 -31.06 4.38 -19.55
C ASN A 105 -29.57 4.20 -19.24
N SER A 106 -29.24 3.05 -18.66
CA SER A 106 -27.86 2.75 -18.24
C SER A 106 -26.86 2.63 -19.39
N SER A 107 -27.31 2.58 -20.65
CA SER A 107 -26.43 2.65 -21.83
C SER A 107 -25.79 4.03 -22.00
N LEU A 108 -26.45 5.09 -21.49
CA LEU A 108 -25.87 6.43 -21.40
C LEU A 108 -25.03 6.50 -20.13
N ARG A 109 -23.71 6.34 -20.30
CA ARG A 109 -22.76 6.32 -19.21
C ARG A 109 -21.43 6.92 -19.61
N ASP A 110 -20.68 7.34 -18.62
CA ASP A 110 -19.28 7.70 -18.74
C ASP A 110 -18.50 7.08 -17.57
N SER A 111 -17.20 6.88 -17.75
CA SER A 111 -16.35 6.25 -16.75
C SER A 111 -14.96 6.85 -16.70
N ILE A 112 -14.46 7.01 -15.49
CA ILE A 112 -13.11 7.51 -15.25
C ILE A 112 -12.39 6.63 -14.24
N THR A 113 -11.11 6.37 -14.50
CA THR A 113 -10.24 5.59 -13.62
C THR A 113 -9.20 6.51 -12.97
N LEU A 114 -9.01 6.36 -11.67
CA LEU A 114 -7.97 7.08 -10.94
C LEU A 114 -6.62 6.37 -11.13
N ASN A 115 -5.59 7.13 -11.48
CA ASN A 115 -4.20 6.73 -11.40
C ASN A 115 -3.55 7.55 -10.28
N VAL A 116 -3.34 6.93 -9.12
CA VAL A 116 -2.81 7.61 -7.95
C VAL A 116 -1.29 7.40 -7.93
N THR A 117 -0.53 8.47 -8.11
CA THR A 117 0.93 8.42 -8.06
C THR A 117 1.44 8.64 -6.64
N TYR A 118 2.41 7.84 -6.24
CA TYR A 118 3.05 7.91 -4.93
C TYR A 118 4.43 7.26 -4.94
N GLY A 119 5.32 7.76 -4.10
CA GLY A 119 6.66 7.21 -3.91
C GLY A 119 6.67 6.08 -2.88
N PRO A 120 7.77 5.32 -2.82
CA PRO A 120 7.94 4.27 -1.83
C PRO A 120 8.00 4.84 -0.41
N GLN A 121 7.42 4.13 0.55
CA GLN A 121 7.38 4.54 1.95
C GLN A 121 8.64 4.11 2.71
N LEU A 122 9.81 4.50 2.20
CA LEU A 122 11.07 4.34 2.93
C LEU A 122 11.40 5.64 3.66
N SER A 123 11.45 5.57 4.99
CA SER A 123 11.87 6.68 5.82
C SER A 123 12.38 6.19 7.18
N GLY A 124 13.27 6.99 7.79
CA GLY A 124 13.76 6.77 9.14
C GLY A 124 14.72 5.60 9.28
N SER A 125 14.87 5.16 10.52
CA SER A 125 15.76 4.09 10.92
C SER A 125 15.05 3.10 11.84
N GLU A 126 15.48 1.85 11.81
CA GLU A 126 14.96 0.76 12.63
C GLU A 126 16.11 0.03 13.34
N GLU A 127 15.97 -0.20 14.64
CA GLU A 127 16.93 -0.99 15.40
C GLU A 127 16.47 -2.45 15.43
N ILE A 128 17.32 -3.36 14.93
CA ILE A 128 17.05 -4.79 14.87
C ILE A 128 18.00 -5.49 15.82
N THR A 129 17.46 -6.12 16.87
CA THR A 129 18.23 -6.99 17.75
C THR A 129 17.90 -8.44 17.43
N VAL A 130 18.90 -9.23 17.05
CA VAL A 130 18.75 -10.65 16.72
C VAL A 130 19.69 -11.49 17.57
N GLU A 131 19.20 -12.59 18.13
CA GLU A 131 20.06 -13.52 18.85
C GLU A 131 20.90 -14.34 17.86
N LYS A 132 22.11 -14.70 18.27
CA LYS A 132 22.99 -15.57 17.50
C LYS A 132 22.27 -16.87 17.11
N GLU A 133 22.48 -17.30 15.87
CA GLU A 133 21.84 -18.47 15.23
C GLU A 133 20.35 -18.33 14.90
N GLU A 134 19.68 -17.23 15.27
CA GLU A 134 18.30 -16.96 14.84
C GLU A 134 18.25 -16.37 13.42
N ALA A 135 17.06 -16.35 12.82
CA ALA A 135 16.88 -15.80 11.49
C ALA A 135 16.95 -14.25 11.52
N LEU A 136 17.82 -13.68 10.69
CA LEU A 136 17.86 -12.25 10.39
C LEU A 136 17.04 -11.99 9.14
N VAL A 137 16.10 -11.04 9.20
CA VAL A 137 15.31 -10.58 8.06
C VAL A 137 15.22 -9.05 8.11
N LEU A 138 15.67 -8.40 7.05
CA LEU A 138 15.52 -6.97 6.81
C LEU A 138 14.61 -6.81 5.59
N GLN A 139 13.58 -5.97 5.69
CA GLN A 139 12.61 -5.77 4.62
C GLN A 139 12.35 -4.28 4.39
N CYS A 140 12.34 -3.90 3.11
CA CYS A 140 11.93 -2.59 2.66
C CYS A 140 10.73 -2.68 1.72
N ASP A 141 9.68 -1.96 2.07
CA ASP A 141 8.45 -1.84 1.29
C ASP A 141 8.65 -0.74 0.25
N ILE A 142 8.96 -1.15 -0.98
CA ILE A 142 9.29 -0.28 -2.11
C ILE A 142 8.06 0.02 -2.98
N TRP A 143 6.87 -0.18 -2.45
CA TRP A 143 5.62 -0.01 -3.18
C TRP A 143 5.44 1.44 -3.65
N ALA A 144 5.44 1.63 -4.96
CA ALA A 144 5.31 2.93 -5.59
C ALA A 144 4.45 2.83 -6.86
N ASN A 145 3.89 3.96 -7.28
CA ASN A 145 3.26 4.10 -8.58
C ASN A 145 3.69 5.42 -9.25
N PRO A 146 4.37 5.38 -10.41
CA PRO A 146 4.85 4.19 -11.12
C PRO A 146 5.87 3.35 -10.29
N PRO A 147 6.23 2.13 -10.72
CA PRO A 147 7.25 1.34 -10.03
C PRO A 147 8.59 2.07 -9.92
N VAL A 148 9.36 1.73 -8.88
CA VAL A 148 10.73 2.23 -8.71
C VAL A 148 11.64 1.79 -9.86
N GLN A 149 12.59 2.66 -10.24
CA GLN A 149 13.54 2.40 -11.32
C GLN A 149 14.65 1.44 -10.90
N SER A 150 15.10 1.55 -9.64
CA SER A 150 16.14 0.69 -9.09
C SER A 150 16.03 0.61 -7.57
N VAL A 151 16.58 -0.48 -7.05
CA VAL A 151 16.69 -0.77 -5.62
C VAL A 151 18.10 -1.28 -5.35
N SER A 152 18.66 -0.89 -4.22
CA SER A 152 20.00 -1.31 -3.81
C SER A 152 20.11 -1.43 -2.30
N TRP A 153 20.92 -2.37 -1.83
CA TRP A 153 21.30 -2.49 -0.43
C TRP A 153 22.76 -2.12 -0.24
N THR A 154 23.04 -1.46 0.88
CA THR A 154 24.40 -1.26 1.37
C THR A 154 24.54 -1.81 2.79
N PHE A 155 25.73 -2.30 3.13
CA PHE A 155 26.17 -2.69 4.44
C PHE A 155 27.42 -1.88 4.80
N ASN A 156 27.37 -1.16 5.93
CA ASN A 156 28.42 -0.25 6.38
C ASN A 156 28.90 0.72 5.29
N ASN A 157 27.95 1.31 4.56
CA ASN A 157 28.17 2.25 3.44
C ASN A 157 28.84 1.65 2.19
N THR A 158 28.95 0.33 2.10
CA THR A 158 29.45 -0.40 0.92
C THR A 158 28.37 -1.31 0.37
N ASN A 159 28.46 -1.72 -0.90
CA ASN A 159 27.51 -2.70 -1.44
C ASN A 159 27.56 -4.00 -0.61
N VAL A 160 26.40 -4.63 -0.42
CA VAL A 160 26.32 -5.90 0.31
C VAL A 160 27.01 -7.01 -0.48
N ASP A 161 28.00 -7.65 0.13
CA ASP A 161 28.59 -8.89 -0.38
C ASP A 161 27.77 -10.08 0.10
N LEU A 162 26.83 -10.52 -0.75
CA LEU A 162 25.90 -11.61 -0.44
C LEU A 162 26.62 -12.95 -0.23
N GLU A 163 27.73 -13.20 -0.92
CA GLU A 163 28.49 -14.45 -0.78
C GLU A 163 29.28 -14.48 0.53
N ALA A 164 29.99 -13.41 0.85
CA ALA A 164 30.78 -13.32 2.08
C ALA A 164 29.91 -13.33 3.34
N THR A 165 28.73 -12.72 3.27
CA THR A 165 27.77 -12.68 4.40
C THR A 165 26.82 -13.88 4.40
N GLY A 166 26.67 -14.61 3.30
CA GLY A 166 25.64 -15.64 3.15
C GLY A 166 24.21 -15.09 3.21
N LEU A 167 24.02 -13.79 3.02
CA LEU A 167 22.71 -13.15 2.93
C LEU A 167 22.05 -13.52 1.60
N LEU A 168 20.74 -13.70 1.63
CA LEU A 168 19.90 -13.87 0.46
C LEU A 168 19.10 -12.60 0.22
N GLU A 169 19.27 -12.03 -0.96
CA GLU A 169 18.42 -10.93 -1.45
C GLU A 169 17.22 -11.49 -2.21
N THR A 170 16.03 -10.98 -1.93
CA THR A 170 14.82 -11.30 -2.68
C THR A 170 14.04 -10.03 -2.95
N THR A 171 13.66 -9.80 -4.21
CA THR A 171 12.88 -8.63 -4.63
C THR A 171 11.69 -9.10 -5.47
N ASP A 172 10.48 -8.71 -5.08
CA ASP A 172 9.22 -9.09 -5.76
C ASP A 172 8.53 -7.91 -6.50
N GLY A 173 9.25 -6.79 -6.64
CA GLY A 173 8.77 -5.56 -7.27
C GLY A 173 8.02 -4.61 -6.32
N PHE A 174 7.55 -5.10 -5.18
CA PHE A 174 6.86 -4.31 -4.15
C PHE A 174 7.64 -4.28 -2.83
N ASN A 175 8.47 -5.29 -2.61
CA ASN A 175 9.33 -5.44 -1.45
C ASN A 175 10.71 -5.91 -1.90
N THR A 176 11.72 -5.49 -1.17
CA THR A 176 13.06 -6.08 -1.21
C THR A 176 13.43 -6.57 0.19
N LYS A 177 14.08 -7.73 0.28
CA LYS A 177 14.44 -8.37 1.55
C LYS A 177 15.87 -8.86 1.52
N LEU A 178 16.60 -8.63 2.61
CA LEU A 178 17.84 -9.34 2.92
C LEU A 178 17.56 -10.30 4.08
N SER A 179 17.99 -11.56 3.93
CA SER A 179 17.76 -12.55 4.98
C SER A 179 18.90 -13.55 5.13
N ASN A 180 19.13 -14.01 6.35
CA ASN A 180 19.99 -15.15 6.64
C ASN A 180 19.32 -16.00 7.72
N GLY A 181 19.31 -17.33 7.53
CA GLY A 181 18.68 -18.24 8.49
C GLY A 181 19.43 -18.38 9.83
N ARG A 182 20.68 -17.93 9.92
CA ARG A 182 21.48 -17.96 11.16
C ARG A 182 22.31 -16.70 11.32
N ALA A 183 21.95 -15.85 12.29
CA ALA A 183 22.68 -14.64 12.59
C ALA A 183 24.09 -14.91 13.14
N VAL A 184 25.09 -14.25 12.57
CA VAL A 184 26.50 -14.33 12.98
C VAL A 184 26.99 -12.91 13.24
N LYS A 185 27.40 -12.62 14.48
CA LYS A 185 27.77 -11.27 14.92
C LYS A 185 28.85 -10.63 14.04
N SER A 186 29.93 -11.35 13.74
CA SER A 186 31.05 -10.83 12.94
C SER A 186 30.71 -10.56 11.47
N LEU A 187 29.58 -11.07 10.96
CA LEU A 187 29.18 -10.95 9.56
C LEU A 187 27.96 -10.06 9.36
N HIS A 188 27.03 -10.04 10.32
CA HIS A 188 25.72 -9.41 10.16
C HIS A 188 25.47 -8.22 11.10
N GLU A 189 26.32 -8.00 12.10
CA GLU A 189 26.20 -6.80 12.95
C GLU A 189 26.70 -5.58 12.18
N GLY A 190 25.90 -4.51 12.16
CA GLY A 190 26.26 -3.28 11.48
C GLY A 190 25.05 -2.52 10.93
N THR A 191 25.34 -1.58 10.05
CA THR A 191 24.33 -0.69 9.48
C THR A 191 24.00 -1.11 8.07
N TYR A 192 22.72 -1.39 7.82
CA TYR A 192 22.20 -1.66 6.48
C TYR A 192 21.39 -0.47 6.00
N GLU A 193 21.46 -0.14 4.72
CA GLU A 193 20.58 0.84 4.10
C GLU A 193 19.99 0.24 2.83
N CYS A 194 18.67 0.24 2.73
CA CYS A 194 17.99 0.03 1.47
C CYS A 194 17.71 1.38 0.82
N SER A 195 17.93 1.47 -0.48
CA SER A 195 17.69 2.67 -1.27
C SER A 195 16.83 2.30 -2.47
N ALA A 196 15.76 3.06 -2.70
CA ALA A 196 14.90 2.95 -3.87
C ALA A 196 14.85 4.28 -4.64
N ILE A 197 15.03 4.21 -5.96
CA ILE A 197 14.98 5.38 -6.85
C ILE A 197 13.64 5.39 -7.57
N HIS A 198 12.82 6.42 -7.33
CA HIS A 198 11.56 6.64 -8.02
C HIS A 198 11.69 7.80 -9.04
N ALA A 199 11.07 7.64 -10.22
CA ALA A 199 11.21 8.60 -11.32
C ALA A 199 10.71 10.02 -10.98
N ILE A 200 9.65 10.12 -10.16
CA ILE A 200 8.98 11.39 -9.83
C ILE A 200 9.39 11.91 -8.45
N TYR A 201 9.59 11.00 -7.49
CA TYR A 201 9.78 11.35 -6.07
C TYR A 201 11.25 11.24 -5.63
N GLY A 202 12.14 10.81 -6.54
CA GLY A 202 13.57 10.76 -6.29
C GLY A 202 13.98 9.56 -5.42
N ARG A 203 15.05 9.72 -4.67
CA ARG A 203 15.64 8.66 -3.84
C ARG A 203 15.01 8.63 -2.45
N HIS A 204 14.55 7.44 -2.06
CA HIS A 204 14.04 7.14 -0.72
C HIS A 204 14.92 6.07 -0.08
N THR A 205 15.17 6.18 1.23
CA THR A 205 16.03 5.25 1.96
C THR A 205 15.45 4.87 3.32
N LYS A 206 15.81 3.68 3.80
CA LYS A 206 15.54 3.22 5.17
C LYS A 206 16.80 2.54 5.71
N THR A 207 17.18 2.90 6.93
CA THR A 207 18.38 2.39 7.59
C THR A 207 18.01 1.37 8.67
N PHE A 208 18.76 0.28 8.78
CA PHE A 208 18.64 -0.70 9.85
C PHE A 208 19.93 -0.73 10.64
N TYR A 209 19.83 -0.62 11.96
CA TYR A 209 20.94 -0.83 12.89
C TYR A 209 20.80 -2.23 13.48
N VAL A 210 21.58 -3.18 12.95
CA VAL A 210 21.51 -4.57 13.36
C VAL A 210 22.51 -4.84 14.48
N THR A 211 22.03 -5.30 15.62
CA THR A 211 22.82 -5.78 16.76
C THR A 211 22.61 -7.28 16.92
N VAL A 212 23.69 -8.05 17.00
CA VAL A 212 23.62 -9.49 17.23
C VAL A 212 24.00 -9.79 18.69
N THR A 213 23.04 -10.29 19.46
CA THR A 213 23.22 -10.66 20.86
C THR A 213 23.56 -12.13 21.01
N GLU A 214 24.20 -12.49 22.12
CA GLU A 214 24.36 -13.91 22.46
C GLU A 214 22.98 -14.55 22.68
N LYS A 215 22.91 -15.85 22.37
CA LYS A 215 21.69 -16.62 22.53
C LYS A 215 21.27 -16.63 23.99
N THR A 216 20.01 -16.25 24.25
CA THR A 216 19.50 -16.34 25.61
C THR A 216 19.13 -17.79 25.88
N PHE A 217 19.83 -18.42 26.83
CA PHE A 217 19.38 -19.72 27.33
C PHE A 217 18.04 -19.50 28.05
N LYS A 218 16.93 -19.78 27.35
CA LYS A 218 15.58 -19.91 27.93
C LYS A 218 15.53 -21.16 28.80
N PHE A 219 16.36 -21.20 29.83
CA PHE A 219 16.38 -22.28 30.78
C PHE A 219 15.08 -22.21 31.59
N PRO A 220 14.31 -23.31 31.72
CA PRO A 220 13.04 -23.32 32.43
C PRO A 220 13.31 -23.27 33.95
N LEU A 221 13.63 -22.07 34.44
CA LEU A 221 14.00 -21.82 35.83
C LEU A 221 12.88 -22.30 36.77
N PHE A 222 11.63 -22.04 36.43
CA PHE A 222 10.47 -22.44 37.24
C PHE A 222 10.33 -23.98 37.36
N PRO A 223 10.30 -24.76 36.25
CA PRO A 223 10.34 -26.22 36.33
C PRO A 223 11.55 -26.78 37.08
N MET A 224 12.75 -26.19 36.91
CA MET A 224 13.94 -26.65 37.62
C MET A 224 13.84 -26.40 39.13
N ILE A 225 13.41 -25.21 39.55
CA ILE A 225 13.19 -24.87 40.97
C ILE A 225 12.10 -25.77 41.57
N ALA A 226 10.97 -25.96 40.87
CA ALA A 226 9.90 -26.84 41.34
C ALA A 226 10.41 -28.28 41.53
N GLY A 227 11.18 -28.81 40.58
CA GLY A 227 11.83 -30.11 40.70
C GLY A 227 12.74 -30.21 41.93
N LEU A 228 13.59 -29.20 42.17
CA LEU A 228 14.48 -29.16 43.33
C LEU A 228 13.71 -29.12 44.66
N VAL A 229 12.63 -28.33 44.75
CA VAL A 229 11.78 -28.26 45.95
C VAL A 229 11.11 -29.59 46.25
N VAL A 230 10.60 -30.28 45.23
CA VAL A 230 9.98 -31.62 45.39
C VAL A 230 11.02 -32.64 45.86
N VAL A 231 12.23 -32.65 45.28
CA VAL A 231 13.32 -33.53 45.72
C VAL A 231 13.70 -33.25 47.18
N PHE A 232 13.81 -31.98 47.57
CA PHE A 232 14.13 -31.61 48.95
C PHE A 232 13.04 -32.07 49.94
N LEU A 233 11.76 -31.81 49.63
CA LEU A 233 10.62 -32.22 50.46
C LEU A 233 10.53 -33.74 50.60
N THR A 234 10.73 -34.49 49.52
CA THR A 234 10.70 -35.96 49.54
C THR A 234 11.82 -36.54 50.40
N ILE A 235 13.04 -35.98 50.32
CA ILE A 235 14.16 -36.35 51.19
C ILE A 235 13.85 -36.06 52.66
N LEU A 236 13.31 -34.88 52.97
CA LEU A 236 12.91 -34.49 54.32
C LEU A 236 11.88 -35.46 54.92
N LEU A 237 10.84 -35.78 54.15
CA LEU A 237 9.81 -36.73 54.56
C LEU A 237 10.38 -38.13 54.79
N ALA A 238 11.31 -38.59 53.94
CA ALA A 238 11.98 -39.87 54.11
C ALA A 238 12.85 -39.91 55.38
N ILE A 239 13.56 -38.83 55.69
CA ILE A 239 14.35 -38.72 56.93
C ILE A 239 13.43 -38.74 58.15
N ILE A 240 12.34 -37.95 58.15
CA ILE A 240 11.38 -37.92 59.26
C ILE A 240 10.76 -39.30 59.49
N ALA A 241 10.32 -39.98 58.42
CA ALA A 241 9.76 -41.33 58.52
C ALA A 241 10.78 -42.34 59.09
N ARG A 242 12.06 -42.21 58.70
CA ARG A 242 13.14 -43.06 59.22
C ARG A 242 13.42 -42.78 60.70
N CYS A 243 13.48 -41.51 61.12
CA CYS A 243 13.64 -41.13 62.52
C CYS A 243 12.47 -41.61 63.39
N GLN A 244 11.22 -41.47 62.92
CA GLN A 244 10.04 -41.96 63.62
C GLN A 244 10.05 -43.49 63.78
N ARG A 245 10.50 -44.24 62.77
CA ARG A 245 10.68 -45.70 62.92
C ARG A 245 11.74 -46.04 63.96
N ILE A 246 12.86 -45.34 63.98
CA ILE A 246 13.94 -45.57 64.96
C ILE A 246 13.42 -45.30 66.37
N MET A 247 12.70 -44.20 66.60
CA MET A 247 12.12 -43.88 67.92
C MET A 247 11.14 -44.96 68.42
N LYS A 248 10.38 -45.59 67.52
CA LYS A 248 9.46 -46.70 67.88
C LYS A 248 10.16 -48.01 68.24
N CYS A 249 11.45 -48.17 67.92
CA CYS A 249 12.24 -49.34 68.33
C CYS A 249 12.94 -49.16 69.69
N PHE A 250 12.93 -47.96 70.25
CA PHE A 250 13.51 -47.62 71.55
C PHE A 250 12.47 -47.52 72.68
N GLN A 251 11.24 -47.97 72.42
CA GLN A 251 10.11 -48.00 73.35
C GLN A 251 9.58 -49.43 73.45
#